data_AF-A0A0Q0VD42-F1
#
_entry.id   AF-A0A0Q0VD42-F1
#
_cell.length_a   1.000
_cell.length_b   1.000
_cell.length_c   1.000
_cell.angle_alpha   90.00
_cell.angle_beta   90.00
_cell.angle_gamma   90.00
#
_symmetry.space_group_name_H-M   'P 1'
#
loop_
_entity.id
_entity.type
_entity.pdbx_description
1 polymer ?
#
loop_
_entity_poly.entity_id
_entity_poly.type
_entity_poly.pdbx_seq_one_letter_code
_entity_poly.pdbx_strand_id
1 'polypeptide(L)'
;MNRCIHSDVCLEREELLRRIVVLLFTSSIFPPRFVRADGIDLLLLALRDPEPAIRLLAAHSLTRLAELGYRDQVKGAGAKNELLRMRNDPYMPLRKFAERCLFIIQEPDG
;
A
#
# COMPACT_ATOMS: atom_id res chain seq x y z
N MET A 1 -27.33 6.88 20.99
CA MET A 1 -25.97 7.35 21.29
C MET A 1 -25.00 6.39 20.60
N ASN A 2 -24.43 6.77 19.46
CA ASN A 2 -23.48 5.96 18.68
C ASN A 2 -22.56 6.89 17.88
N ARG A 3 -21.72 7.64 18.58
CA ARG A 3 -20.61 8.40 18.00
C ARG A 3 -19.40 8.10 18.88
N CYS A 4 -18.27 7.76 18.28
CA CYS A 4 -16.89 7.74 18.82
C CYS A 4 -16.10 6.43 18.73
N ILE A 5 -16.67 5.26 18.37
CA ILE A 5 -15.83 4.03 18.25
C ILE A 5 -15.07 3.97 16.90
N HIS A 6 -15.39 4.81 15.92
CA HIS A 6 -14.76 4.75 14.59
C HIS A 6 -13.65 5.79 14.33
N SER A 7 -13.57 6.92 15.05
CA SER A 7 -12.57 7.95 14.71
C SER A 7 -11.16 7.60 15.14
N ASP A 8 -10.98 7.09 16.35
CA ASP A 8 -9.66 6.97 16.95
C ASP A 8 -8.86 5.82 16.34
N VAL A 9 -9.54 4.71 16.04
CA VAL A 9 -8.93 3.56 15.33
C VAL A 9 -8.53 3.95 13.90
N CYS A 10 -9.25 4.84 13.21
CA CYS A 10 -8.81 5.34 11.91
C CYS A 10 -7.52 6.15 12.04
N LEU A 11 -7.41 7.02 13.04
CA LEU A 11 -6.23 7.85 13.26
C LEU A 11 -4.99 7.01 13.60
N GLU A 12 -5.14 5.99 14.43
CA GLU A 12 -4.04 5.06 14.76
C GLU A 12 -3.57 4.27 13.53
N ARG A 13 -4.50 3.74 12.72
CA ARG A 13 -4.17 3.02 11.47
C ARG A 13 -3.47 3.92 10.47
N GLU A 14 -3.99 5.14 10.28
CA GLU A 14 -3.39 6.11 9.38
C GLU A 14 -1.97 6.48 9.83
N GLU A 15 -1.77 6.76 11.13
CA GLU A 15 -0.47 7.11 11.68
C GLU A 15 0.54 5.95 11.55
N LEU A 16 0.12 4.71 11.80
CA LEU A 16 0.95 3.54 11.55
C LEU A 16 1.39 3.48 10.08
N LEU A 17 0.47 3.66 9.14
CA LEU A 17 0.79 3.64 7.71
C LEU A 17 1.68 4.81 7.29
N ARG A 18 1.50 6.01 7.87
CA ARG A 18 2.43 7.13 7.63
C ARG A 18 3.86 6.76 8.05
N ARG A 19 4.02 6.12 9.21
CA ARG A 19 5.33 5.65 9.69
C ARG A 19 5.91 4.59 8.77
N ILE A 20 5.10 3.64 8.31
CA ILE A 20 5.52 2.63 7.33
C ILE A 20 6.04 3.31 6.06
N VAL A 21 5.30 4.29 5.51
CA VAL A 21 5.76 5.07 4.35
C VAL A 21 7.12 5.69 4.66
N VAL A 22 7.25 6.47 5.75
CA VAL A 22 8.52 7.12 6.09
C VAL A 22 9.68 6.11 6.18
N LEU A 23 9.46 4.98 6.84
CA LEU A 23 10.50 3.96 7.03
C LEU A 23 10.90 3.28 5.70
N LEU A 24 9.96 3.06 4.78
CA LEU A 24 10.26 2.53 3.43
C LEU A 24 11.12 3.49 2.59
N PHE A 25 11.08 4.80 2.86
CA PHE A 25 11.89 5.79 2.16
C PHE A 25 13.22 6.10 2.85
N THR A 26 13.27 6.00 4.18
CA THR A 26 14.40 6.48 4.98
C THR A 26 15.27 5.38 5.56
N SER A 27 14.83 4.12 5.56
CA SER A 27 15.53 3.00 6.18
C SER A 27 15.75 1.86 5.19
N SER A 28 17.01 1.50 4.92
CA SER A 28 17.36 0.35 4.08
C SER A 28 17.11 -1.00 4.77
N ILE A 29 17.11 -1.04 6.10
CA ILE A 29 16.90 -2.27 6.89
C ILE A 29 15.42 -2.62 7.08
N PHE A 30 14.53 -1.63 6.92
CA PHE A 30 13.11 -1.82 7.17
C PHE A 30 12.39 -2.62 6.07
N PRO A 31 12.52 -2.31 4.76
CA PRO A 31 11.85 -3.05 3.70
C PRO A 31 12.02 -4.59 3.76
N PRO A 32 13.25 -5.15 3.91
CA PRO A 32 13.39 -6.60 3.94
C PRO A 32 12.79 -7.22 5.22
N ARG A 33 12.71 -6.48 6.33
CA ARG A 33 12.04 -6.96 7.56
C ARG A 33 10.53 -6.91 7.42
N PHE A 34 10.02 -5.82 6.86
CA PHE A 34 8.60 -5.61 6.63
C PHE A 34 8.02 -6.69 5.69
N VAL A 35 8.70 -6.97 4.57
CA VAL A 35 8.27 -8.02 3.62
C VAL A 35 8.30 -9.41 4.25
N ARG A 36 9.31 -9.73 5.07
CA ARG A 36 9.41 -11.03 5.78
C ARG A 36 8.34 -11.22 6.87
N ALA A 37 7.74 -10.14 7.33
CA ALA A 37 6.69 -10.15 8.34
C ALA A 37 5.29 -9.98 7.70
N ASP A 38 5.12 -10.45 6.47
CA ASP A 38 3.88 -10.37 5.69
C ASP A 38 3.32 -8.94 5.55
N GLY A 39 4.20 -7.95 5.58
CA GLY A 39 3.82 -6.54 5.49
C GLY A 39 3.09 -6.19 4.18
N ILE A 40 3.33 -6.94 3.10
CA ILE A 40 2.61 -6.76 1.84
C ILE A 40 1.12 -7.09 2.02
N ASP A 41 0.77 -8.16 2.72
CA ASP A 41 -0.63 -8.54 2.95
C ASP A 41 -1.37 -7.49 3.79
N LEU A 42 -0.67 -6.90 4.76
CA LEU A 42 -1.19 -5.76 5.53
C LEU A 42 -1.52 -4.57 4.61
N LEU A 43 -0.64 -4.24 3.66
CA LEU A 43 -0.88 -3.15 2.71
C LEU A 43 -2.05 -3.50 1.78
N LEU A 44 -2.17 -4.74 1.31
CA LEU A 44 -3.29 -5.18 0.48
C LEU A 44 -4.64 -5.10 1.21
N LEU A 45 -4.65 -5.42 2.51
CA LEU A 45 -5.83 -5.20 3.34
C LEU A 45 -6.18 -3.71 3.44
N ALA A 46 -5.18 -2.86 3.66
CA ALA A 46 -5.36 -1.41 3.78
C ALA A 46 -5.82 -0.73 2.47
N LEU A 47 -5.54 -1.31 1.29
CA LEU A 47 -6.09 -0.84 0.02
C LEU A 47 -7.63 -0.93 -0.06
N ARG A 48 -8.27 -1.72 0.81
CA ARG A 48 -9.73 -1.87 0.88
C ARG A 48 -10.37 -1.01 1.96
N ASP A 49 -9.59 -0.20 2.68
CA ASP A 49 -10.11 0.64 3.76
C ASP A 49 -11.09 1.69 3.20
N PRO A 50 -12.23 1.96 3.88
CA PRO A 50 -13.16 3.00 3.45
C PRO A 50 -12.53 4.40 3.41
N GLU A 51 -11.52 4.67 4.24
CA GLU A 51 -10.85 5.97 4.33
C GLU A 51 -9.84 6.17 3.17
N PRO A 52 -10.03 7.16 2.29
CA PRO A 52 -9.13 7.42 1.17
C PRO A 52 -7.67 7.67 1.58
N ALA A 53 -7.43 8.29 2.74
CA ALA A 53 -6.08 8.53 3.25
C ALA A 53 -5.33 7.21 3.54
N ILE A 54 -6.02 6.24 4.15
CA ILE A 54 -5.46 4.91 4.43
C ILE A 54 -5.14 4.17 3.13
N ARG A 55 -6.08 4.17 2.17
CA ARG A 55 -5.83 3.58 0.83
C ARG A 55 -4.62 4.22 0.15
N LEU A 56 -4.44 5.54 0.30
CA LEU A 56 -3.36 6.28 -0.35
C LEU A 56 -2.00 5.89 0.21
N LEU A 57 -1.88 5.84 1.54
CA LEU A 57 -0.65 5.43 2.21
C LEU A 57 -0.29 3.97 1.89
N ALA A 58 -1.30 3.10 1.80
CA ALA A 58 -1.11 1.71 1.40
C ALA A 58 -0.62 1.58 -0.04
N ALA A 59 -1.25 2.28 -0.99
CA ALA A 59 -0.87 2.31 -2.39
C ALA A 59 0.55 2.88 -2.60
N HIS A 60 0.89 3.94 -1.87
CA HIS A 60 2.21 4.54 -1.91
C HIS A 60 3.28 3.56 -1.38
N SER A 61 3.03 2.94 -0.23
CA SER A 61 3.93 1.94 0.36
C SER A 61 4.14 0.74 -0.56
N LEU A 62 3.06 0.23 -1.17
CA LEU A 62 3.13 -0.91 -2.08
C LEU A 62 3.91 -0.58 -3.36
N THR A 63 3.69 0.61 -3.91
CA THR A 63 4.46 1.12 -5.06
C THR A 63 5.95 1.21 -4.69
N ARG A 64 6.26 1.75 -3.51
CA ARG A 64 7.64 1.89 -3.05
C ARG A 64 8.34 0.53 -2.89
N LEU A 65 7.65 -0.48 -2.37
CA LEU A 65 8.20 -1.84 -2.28
C LEU A 65 8.52 -2.41 -3.67
N ALA A 66 7.63 -2.23 -4.64
CA ALA A 66 7.89 -2.67 -6.01
C ALA A 66 9.14 -1.99 -6.60
N GLU A 67 9.31 -0.67 -6.39
CA GLU A 67 10.50 0.09 -6.81
C GLU A 67 11.79 -0.34 -6.12
N LEU A 68 11.69 -0.85 -4.89
CA LEU A 68 12.83 -1.35 -4.12
C LEU A 68 13.25 -2.78 -4.52
N GLY A 69 12.64 -3.36 -5.56
CA GLY A 69 12.97 -4.69 -6.06
C GLY A 69 12.11 -5.81 -5.48
N TYR A 70 11.06 -5.51 -4.71
CA TYR A 70 10.13 -6.52 -4.18
C TYR A 70 8.96 -6.81 -5.13
N ARG A 71 9.15 -6.61 -6.45
CA ARG A 71 8.08 -6.74 -7.47
C ARG A 71 7.44 -8.12 -7.47
N ASP A 72 8.23 -9.18 -7.29
CA ASP A 72 7.73 -10.56 -7.33
C ASP A 72 6.92 -10.91 -6.09
N GLN A 73 7.31 -10.36 -4.94
CA GLN A 73 6.57 -10.51 -3.69
C GLN A 73 5.24 -9.76 -3.76
N VAL A 74 5.25 -8.53 -4.30
CA VAL A 74 4.02 -7.76 -4.53
C VAL A 74 3.09 -8.49 -5.50
N LYS A 75 3.62 -9.05 -6.59
CA LYS A 75 2.87 -9.83 -7.57
C LYS A 75 2.33 -11.13 -6.97
N GLY A 76 3.17 -11.86 -6.23
CA GLY A 76 2.85 -13.13 -5.58
C GLY A 76 1.76 -13.02 -4.52
N ALA A 77 1.71 -11.88 -3.80
CA ALA A 77 0.65 -11.58 -2.83
C ALA A 77 -0.71 -11.26 -3.48
N GLY A 78 -0.81 -11.22 -4.82
CA GLY A 78 -2.06 -10.96 -5.52
C GLY A 78 -2.42 -9.48 -5.66
N ALA A 79 -1.44 -8.57 -5.52
CA ALA A 79 -1.64 -7.12 -5.61
C ALA A 79 -2.34 -6.67 -6.91
N LYS A 80 -2.13 -7.40 -8.02
CA LYS A 80 -2.68 -7.07 -9.33
C LYS A 80 -4.20 -6.83 -9.28
N ASN A 81 -4.95 -7.66 -8.56
CA ASN A 81 -6.41 -7.55 -8.52
C ASN A 81 -6.87 -6.29 -7.77
N GLU A 82 -6.24 -5.97 -6.64
CA GLU A 82 -6.56 -4.77 -5.86
C GLU A 82 -6.18 -3.49 -6.60
N LEU A 83 -5.01 -3.49 -7.26
CA LEU A 83 -4.57 -2.34 -8.06
C LEU A 83 -5.48 -2.11 -9.27
N LEU A 84 -5.96 -3.18 -9.94
CA LEU A 84 -6.92 -3.05 -11.04
C LEU A 84 -8.26 -2.45 -10.57
N ARG A 85 -8.73 -2.80 -9.37
CA ARG A 85 -9.92 -2.15 -8.78
C ARG A 85 -9.66 -0.67 -8.50
N MET A 86 -8.51 -0.35 -7.94
CA MET A 86 -8.13 1.02 -7.57
C MET A 86 -7.98 1.97 -8.77
N ARG A 87 -7.75 1.45 -10.00
CA ARG A 87 -7.80 2.27 -11.23
C ARG A 87 -9.14 2.97 -11.44
N ASN A 88 -10.21 2.45 -10.85
CA ASN A 88 -11.55 3.03 -10.93
C ASN A 88 -11.93 3.84 -9.66
N ASP A 89 -10.98 4.06 -8.74
CA ASP A 89 -11.25 4.84 -7.52
C ASP A 89 -11.61 6.30 -7.87
N PRO A 90 -12.64 6.90 -7.23
CA PRO A 90 -13.00 8.30 -7.47
C PRO A 90 -11.87 9.28 -7.14
N TYR A 91 -10.94 8.90 -6.25
CA TYR A 91 -9.84 9.74 -5.84
C TYR A 91 -8.64 9.61 -6.78
N MET A 92 -8.37 10.67 -7.53
CA MET A 92 -7.38 10.68 -8.62
C MET A 92 -5.97 10.26 -8.21
N PRO A 93 -5.43 10.63 -7.04
CA PRO A 93 -4.11 10.16 -6.60
C PRO A 93 -4.02 8.63 -6.48
N LEU A 94 -5.07 7.96 -6.03
CA LEU A 94 -5.10 6.49 -5.95
C LEU A 94 -4.96 5.85 -7.32
N ARG A 95 -5.65 6.39 -8.33
CA ARG A 95 -5.54 5.90 -9.71
C ARG A 95 -4.11 5.98 -10.23
N LYS A 96 -3.40 7.08 -9.96
CA LYS A 96 -1.99 7.25 -10.36
C LYS A 96 -1.06 6.22 -9.71
N PHE A 97 -1.21 5.98 -8.41
CA PHE A 97 -0.43 4.95 -7.74
C PHE A 97 -0.78 3.54 -8.24
N ALA A 98 -2.06 3.29 -8.54
CA ALA A 98 -2.51 2.03 -9.10
C ALA A 98 -1.81 1.74 -10.44
N GLU A 99 -1.83 2.71 -11.34
CA GLU A 99 -1.22 2.63 -12.66
C GLU A 99 0.30 2.45 -12.57
N ARG A 100 0.97 3.25 -11.74
CA ARG A 100 2.42 3.15 -11.53
C ARG A 100 2.82 1.79 -10.96
N CYS A 101 2.13 1.32 -9.92
CA CYS A 101 2.45 0.03 -9.32
C CYS A 101 2.18 -1.12 -10.29
N LEU A 102 1.06 -1.09 -11.02
CA LEU A 102 0.76 -2.08 -12.06
C LEU A 102 1.81 -2.12 -13.15
N PHE A 103 2.30 -0.96 -13.58
CA PHE A 103 3.38 -0.86 -14.56
C PHE A 103 4.64 -1.58 -14.05
N ILE A 104 5.12 -1.23 -12.85
CA ILE A 104 6.34 -1.80 -12.26
C ILE A 104 6.25 -3.33 -12.10
N ILE A 105 5.12 -3.87 -11.63
CA ILE A 105 4.98 -5.32 -11.41
C ILE A 105 4.71 -6.12 -12.70
N GLN A 106 4.46 -5.44 -13.82
CA GLN A 106 4.24 -6.05 -15.14
C GLN A 106 5.45 -5.94 -16.07
N GLU A 107 6.41 -5.07 -15.76
CA GLU A 107 7.65 -4.98 -16.53
C GLU A 107 8.34 -6.35 -16.56
N PRO A 108 8.69 -6.87 -17.76
CA PRO A 108 9.45 -8.10 -17.86
C PRO A 108 10.82 -7.94 -17.20
N ASP A 109 11.33 -9.02 -16.61
CA ASP A 109 12.72 -9.08 -16.20
C ASP A 109 13.58 -8.88 -17.46
N GLY A 110 14.28 -7.74 -17.54
CA GLY A 110 15.18 -7.42 -18.64
C GLY A 110 16.40 -8.34 -18.68
#